data_AF-D5ULY2-F1
#
_entry.id   AF-D5ULY2-F1
#
_cell.length_a   1.000
_cell.length_b   1.000
_cell.length_c   1.000
_cell.angle_alpha   90.00
_cell.angle_beta   90.00
_cell.angle_gamma   90.00
#
_symmetry.space_group_name_H-M   'P 1'
#
loop_
_entity.id
_entity.type
_entity.pdbx_description
1 polymer ?
#
loop_
_entity_poly.entity_id
_entity_poly.type
_entity_poly.pdbx_seq_one_letter_code
_entity_poly.pdbx_strand_id
1 'polypeptide(L)' 'MPASVNRANARRWGASPALTDFHEFPDRDHWTCAAPGWEAVADHALTWALAHVRTAPDPAG' A
#
# COMPACT_ATOMS: atom_id res chain seq x y z
N MET A 1 -2.36 11.76 11.71
CA MET A 1 -1.95 10.33 11.80
C MET A 1 -0.44 10.18 11.96
N PRO A 2 0.05 10.10 13.19
CA PRO A 2 1.44 9.72 13.45
C PRO A 2 1.81 8.40 12.76
N ALA A 3 3.03 8.27 12.26
CA ALA A 3 3.52 7.03 11.62
C ALA A 3 3.43 5.81 12.55
N SER A 4 3.51 6.02 13.86
CA SER A 4 3.34 4.97 14.88
C SER A 4 1.98 4.26 14.81
N VAL A 5 0.91 4.96 14.43
CA VAL A 5 -0.43 4.38 14.28
C VAL A 5 -0.47 3.43 13.09
N ASN A 6 0.10 3.83 11.95
CA ASN A 6 0.15 2.98 10.76
C ASN A 6 1.02 1.74 10.97
N ARG A 7 2.17 1.87 11.66
CA ARG A 7 3.01 0.72 12.06
C ARG A 7 2.28 -0.25 12.99
N ALA A 8 1.47 0.26 13.92
CA ALA A 8 0.66 -0.59 14.79
C ALA A 8 -0.41 -1.35 14.01
N ASN A 9 -1.09 -0.68 13.07
CA ASN A 9 -2.08 -1.29 12.20
C ASN A 9 -1.45 -2.37 11.30
N ALA A 10 -0.31 -2.09 10.67
CA ALA A 10 0.40 -3.06 9.83
C ALA A 10 0.72 -4.35 10.60
N ARG A 11 1.25 -4.24 11.83
CA ARG A 11 1.49 -5.40 12.70
C ARG A 11 0.21 -6.16 13.02
N ARG A 12 -0.88 -5.44 13.30
CA ARG A 12 -2.17 -6.06 13.64
C ARG A 12 -2.76 -6.81 12.45
N TRP A 13 -2.72 -6.22 11.25
CA TRP A 13 -3.32 -6.78 10.04
C TRP A 13 -2.45 -7.83 9.35
N GLY A 14 -1.14 -7.82 9.56
CA GLY A 14 -0.24 -8.87 9.08
C GLY A 14 -0.54 -10.26 9.65
N ALA A 15 -1.33 -10.36 10.74
CA ALA A 15 -1.82 -11.64 11.28
C ALA A 15 -3.10 -12.15 10.58
N SER A 16 -3.69 -11.37 9.67
CA SER A 16 -4.93 -11.72 8.98
C SER A 16 -4.65 -12.47 7.66
N PRO A 17 -5.64 -13.18 7.08
CA PRO A 17 -5.49 -13.80 5.76
C PRO A 17 -5.50 -12.79 4.61
N ALA A 18 -5.75 -11.50 4.89
CA ALA A 18 -5.73 -10.47 3.87
C ALA A 18 -4.28 -10.16 3.47
N LEU A 19 -4.02 -10.12 2.16
CA LEU A 19 -2.77 -9.61 1.63
C LEU A 19 -2.59 -8.17 2.14
N THR A 20 -1.57 -7.98 2.97
CA THR A 20 -1.29 -6.73 3.65
C THR A 20 0.20 -6.45 3.53
N ASP A 21 0.54 -5.22 3.14
CA ASP A 21 1.93 -4.75 3.09
C ASP A 21 2.00 -3.35 3.74
N PHE A 22 3.20 -2.95 4.17
CA PHE A 22 3.45 -1.65 4.77
C PHE A 22 4.74 -1.04 4.25
N HIS A 23 4.62 0.14 3.66
CA HIS A 23 5.73 0.96 3.19
C HIS A 23 5.65 2.35 3.82
N GLU A 24 6.73 2.81 4.45
CA GLU A 24 6.82 4.13 5.05
C GLU A 24 7.61 5.07 4.12
N PHE A 25 6.99 6.17 3.71
CA PHE A 25 7.67 7.29 3.05
C PHE A 25 8.15 8.27 4.14
N PRO A 26 9.45 8.30 4.49
CA PRO A 26 9.94 9.14 5.57
C PRO A 26 9.69 10.62 5.25
N ASP A 27 9.52 11.41 6.32
CA ASP A 27 9.42 12.88 6.28
C ASP A 27 8.26 13.46 5.44
N ARG A 28 7.23 12.66 5.16
CA ARG A 28 6.00 13.13 4.50
C ARG A 28 4.93 13.58 5.48
N ASP A 29 4.14 14.56 5.04
CA ASP A 29 3.00 15.08 5.78
C ASP A 29 1.74 14.21 5.61
N HIS A 30 0.63 14.68 6.20
CA HIS A 30 -0.67 14.01 6.10
C HIS A 30 -1.29 14.05 4.71
N TRP A 31 -0.87 14.98 3.87
CA TRP A 31 -1.44 15.25 2.56
C TRP A 31 -0.63 14.57 1.45
N THR A 32 -0.17 13.35 1.73
CA THR A 32 0.74 12.58 0.87
C THR A 32 0.20 12.31 -0.54
N CYS A 33 -1.12 12.34 -0.76
CA CYS A 33 -1.73 12.06 -2.06
C CYS A 33 -1.57 13.16 -3.12
N ALA A 34 -1.23 14.40 -2.73
CA ALA A 34 -1.03 15.51 -3.67
C ALA A 34 0.03 16.51 -3.22
N ALA A 35 0.74 16.24 -2.11
CA ALA A 35 1.94 16.97 -1.74
C ALA A 35 3.05 16.82 -2.81
N PRO A 36 4.02 17.74 -2.90
CA PRO A 36 5.15 17.60 -3.83
C PRO A 36 5.81 16.22 -3.77
N GLY A 37 6.04 15.60 -4.94
CA GLY A 37 6.61 14.27 -5.05
C GLY A 37 5.64 13.13 -4.72
N TRP A 38 4.32 13.37 -4.67
CA TRP A 38 3.29 12.34 -4.50
C TRP A 38 3.38 11.22 -5.56
N GLU A 39 3.99 11.50 -6.72
CA GLU A 39 4.19 10.56 -7.82
C GLU A 39 4.92 9.29 -7.36
N ALA A 40 5.94 9.41 -6.49
CA ALA A 40 6.64 8.24 -5.95
C ALA A 40 5.74 7.33 -5.10
N VAL A 41 4.72 7.91 -4.45
CA VAL A 41 3.72 7.16 -3.68
C VAL A 41 2.76 6.44 -4.62
N ALA A 42 2.31 7.15 -5.66
CA ALA A 42 1.44 6.59 -6.68
C ALA A 42 2.12 5.44 -7.44
N ASP A 43 3.38 5.62 -7.85
CA ASP A 43 4.16 4.60 -8.56
C ASP A 43 4.38 3.35 -7.69
N HIS A 44 4.68 3.54 -6.40
CA HIS A 44 4.82 2.43 -5.46
C HIS A 44 3.49 1.66 -5.31
N ALA A 45 2.39 2.37 -5.09
CA ALA A 45 1.06 1.77 -4.94
C ALA A 45 0.62 1.02 -6.22
N LEU A 46 0.85 1.59 -7.39
CA LEU A 46 0.55 0.98 -8.67
C LEU A 46 1.39 -0.27 -8.92
N THR A 47 2.70 -0.19 -8.68
CA THR A 47 3.62 -1.33 -8.81
C THR A 47 3.19 -2.48 -7.90
N TRP A 48 2.86 -2.19 -6.64
CA TRP A 48 2.37 -3.18 -5.70
C TRP A 48 1.06 -3.82 -6.17
N ALA A 49 0.10 -3.01 -6.63
CA ALA A 49 -1.18 -3.51 -7.11
C ALA A 49 -1.03 -4.43 -8.33
N LEU A 50 -0.18 -4.07 -9.29
CA LEU A 50 0.10 -4.87 -10.48
C LEU A 50 0.81 -6.19 -10.14
N ALA A 51 1.71 -6.19 -9.15
CA ALA A 51 2.39 -7.41 -8.72
C ALA A 51 1.44 -8.41 -8.01
N HIS A 52 0.35 -7.92 -7.42
CA HIS A 52 -0.56 -8.71 -6.61
C HIS A 52 -1.96 -8.89 -7.22
N VAL A 53 -2.16 -8.41 -8.45
CA VAL A 53 -3.41 -8.62 -9.17
C VAL A 53 -3.60 -10.12 -9.37
N ARG A 54 -4.62 -10.69 -8.73
CA ARG A 54 -5.06 -12.05 -9.04
C ARG A 54 -6.04 -11.94 -10.20
N THR A 55 -5.59 -12.26 -11.40
CA THR A 55 -6.52 -12.52 -12.49
C THR A 55 -7.28 -13.80 -12.16
N ALA A 56 -8.61 -13.75 -12.18
CA ALA A 56 -9.38 -14.99 -12.26
C ALA A 56 -8.99 -15.69 -13.58
N PRO A 57 -8.94 -17.03 -13.62
CA PRO A 57 -8.82 -17.72 -14.90
C PRO A 57 -9.95 -17.27 -15.81
N ASP A 58 -9.64 -17.03 -17.08
CA ASP A 58 -10.66 -16.77 -18.09
C ASP A 58 -11.62 -17.98 -18.12
N PRO A 59 -12.95 -17.80 -17.94
CA PRO A 59 -13.89 -18.92 -17.89
C PRO A 59 -14.08 -19.66 -19.23
N ALA A 60 -13.28 -19.36 -20.26
CA ALA A 60 -13.41 -19.88 -21.63
C ALA A 60 -12.19 -20.72 -22.08
N GLY A 61 -11.74 -21.66 -21.24
CA GLY A 61 -10.80 -22.73 -21.60
C GLY A 61 -11.46 -24.10 -21.56
#